data_AF-A0A1I8PA35-F1
#
_entry.id   AF-A0A1I8PA35-F1
#
_cell.length_a   1.000
_cell.length_b   1.000
_cell.length_c   1.000
_cell.angle_alpha   90.00
_cell.angle_beta   90.00
_cell.angle_gamma   90.00
#
_symmetry.space_group_name_H-M   'P 1'
#
loop_
_entity.id
_entity.type
_entity.pdbx_description
1 polymer ?
#
loop_
_entity_poly.entity_id
_entity_poly.type
_entity_poly.pdbx_seq_one_letter_code
_entity_poly.pdbx_strand_id
1 'polypeptide(L)'
;MFSSKSIAATFALVAIGFAFMQFSQAMPSISHYGKRFDSMSGIDYIQICLNNCAQCKKMFGDYFQGQTCAESCLKFKGKAIPDCEDLPSIAPFLNTLE
;
A
#
# COMPACT_ATOMS: atom_id res chain seq x y z
N MET A 1 -55.75 18.52 -14.95
CA MET A 1 -55.04 19.12 -16.09
C MET A 1 -53.84 19.87 -15.53
N PHE A 2 -52.68 19.21 -15.44
CA PHE A 2 -51.46 19.83 -14.89
C PHE A 2 -50.93 20.86 -15.89
N SER A 3 -50.65 22.09 -15.42
CA SER A 3 -50.15 23.16 -16.28
C SER A 3 -48.75 22.81 -16.78
N SER A 4 -48.44 23.12 -18.05
CA SER A 4 -47.13 22.88 -18.66
C SER A 4 -45.97 23.47 -17.86
N LYS A 5 -46.22 24.56 -17.12
CA LYS A 5 -45.26 25.18 -16.20
C LYS A 5 -44.95 24.33 -14.97
N SER A 6 -45.96 23.66 -14.41
CA SER A 6 -45.78 22.74 -13.28
C SER A 6 -45.02 21.48 -13.69
N ILE A 7 -45.23 21.00 -14.92
CA ILE A 7 -44.51 19.86 -15.48
C ILE A 7 -43.03 20.22 -15.72
N ALA A 8 -42.75 21.42 -16.26
CA ALA A 8 -41.38 21.87 -16.46
C ALA A 8 -40.62 22.06 -15.12
N ALA A 9 -41.29 22.58 -14.09
CA ALA A 9 -40.71 22.77 -12.77
C ALA A 9 -40.37 21.45 -12.09
N THR A 10 -41.22 20.43 -12.20
CA THR A 10 -40.93 19.10 -11.63
C THR A 10 -39.77 18.42 -12.33
N PHE A 11 -39.68 18.50 -13.67
CA PHE A 11 -38.52 17.97 -14.40
C PHE A 11 -37.21 18.68 -14.02
N ALA A 12 -37.23 20.01 -13.85
CA ALA A 12 -36.05 20.76 -13.43
C ALA A 12 -35.57 20.35 -12.03
N LEU A 13 -36.49 20.18 -11.06
CA LEU A 13 -36.15 19.76 -9.70
C LEU A 13 -35.61 18.33 -9.67
N VAL A 14 -36.18 17.42 -10.45
CA VAL A 14 -35.69 16.04 -10.59
C VAL A 14 -34.29 16.03 -11.20
N ALA A 15 -34.04 16.77 -12.28
CA ALA A 15 -32.73 16.86 -12.92
C ALA A 15 -31.65 17.42 -11.98
N ILE A 16 -31.99 18.46 -11.20
CA ILE A 16 -31.09 19.02 -10.18
C ILE A 16 -30.79 17.99 -9.09
N GLY A 17 -31.80 17.27 -8.58
CA GLY A 17 -31.62 16.20 -7.59
C GLY A 17 -30.74 15.04 -8.08
N PHE A 18 -30.91 14.61 -9.35
CA PHE A 18 -30.07 13.59 -9.97
C PHE A 18 -28.60 14.05 -10.10
N ALA A 19 -28.36 15.32 -10.43
CA ALA A 19 -27.00 15.87 -10.49
C ALA A 19 -26.30 15.86 -9.12
N PHE A 20 -27.03 16.12 -8.02
CA PHE A 20 -26.47 16.02 -6.66
C PHE A 20 -26.15 14.57 -6.24
N MET A 21 -26.96 13.59 -6.65
CA MET A 21 -26.72 12.17 -6.34
C MET A 21 -25.44 11.62 -6.99
N GLN A 22 -25.06 12.11 -8.18
CA GLN A 22 -23.83 11.65 -8.86
C GLN A 22 -22.54 12.12 -8.19
N PHE A 23 -22.55 13.26 -7.47
CA PHE A 23 -21.35 13.79 -6.81
C PHE A 23 -20.93 12.94 -5.59
N SER A 24 -21.89 12.27 -4.95
CA SER A 24 -21.65 11.49 -3.73
C SER A 24 -20.94 10.15 -3.95
N GLN A 25 -20.75 9.69 -5.19
CA GLN A 25 -20.10 8.41 -5.51
C GLN A 25 -18.62 8.54 -5.91
N ALA A 26 -18.05 9.74 -5.88
CA ALA A 26 -16.66 9.99 -6.30
C ALA A 26 -15.62 9.90 -5.16
N MET A 27 -15.98 9.41 -3.97
CA MET A 27 -14.99 9.13 -2.92
C MET A 27 -14.65 7.65 -2.87
N PRO A 28 -13.41 7.24 -3.25
CA PRO A 28 -12.92 5.93 -2.90
C PRO A 28 -12.80 5.84 -1.38
N SER A 29 -13.35 4.78 -0.79
CA SER A 29 -13.26 4.48 0.63
C SER A 29 -11.83 4.06 1.00
N ILE A 30 -11.01 5.03 1.41
CA ILE A 30 -9.68 4.81 2.01
C ILE A 30 -9.88 4.39 3.48
N SER A 31 -10.50 3.24 3.73
CA SER A 31 -10.64 2.69 5.09
C SER A 31 -9.61 1.59 5.39
N HIS A 32 -9.02 0.97 4.35
CA HIS A 32 -8.02 -0.08 4.52
C HIS A 32 -6.56 0.40 4.59
N TYR A 33 -6.29 1.70 4.43
CA TYR A 33 -4.94 2.28 4.53
C TYR A 33 -4.62 2.88 5.92
N GLY A 34 -5.50 2.69 6.91
CA GLY A 34 -5.42 3.33 8.23
C GLY A 34 -4.38 2.76 9.20
N LYS A 35 -3.34 2.04 8.74
CA LYS A 35 -2.32 1.46 9.63
C LYS A 35 -0.85 1.63 9.22
N ARG A 36 -0.52 2.66 8.43
CA ARG A 36 0.89 3.12 8.31
C ARG A 36 0.99 4.55 7.78
N PHE A 37 0.69 5.53 8.62
CA PHE A 37 0.94 6.94 8.30
C PHE A 37 2.05 7.47 9.22
N ASP A 38 3.30 7.10 8.91
CA ASP A 38 4.46 7.86 9.39
C ASP A 38 4.64 9.04 8.44
N SER A 39 4.50 10.23 9.02
CA SER A 39 4.19 11.49 8.33
C SER A 39 5.37 12.03 7.51
N MET A 40 5.04 12.60 6.34
CA MET A 40 5.89 13.39 5.43
C MET A 40 6.86 12.60 4.55
N SER A 41 6.47 12.38 3.28
CA SER A 41 7.32 12.06 2.10
C SER A 41 8.81 11.81 2.41
N GLY A 42 9.12 10.60 2.86
CA GLY A 42 10.45 10.19 3.28
C GLY A 42 10.47 8.67 3.35
N ILE A 43 11.20 8.04 2.43
CA ILE A 43 11.23 6.59 2.27
C ILE A 43 11.46 5.90 3.62
N ASP A 44 10.49 5.09 4.06
CA ASP A 44 10.68 4.23 5.23
C ASP A 44 11.64 3.09 4.82
N TYR A 45 12.93 3.35 4.97
CA TYR A 45 14.00 2.41 4.66
C TYR A 45 13.84 1.09 5.42
N ILE A 46 13.22 1.11 6.61
CA ILE A 46 12.91 -0.12 7.35
C ILE A 46 11.88 -0.93 6.58
N GLN A 47 10.81 -0.29 6.11
CA GLN A 47 9.79 -0.98 5.31
C GLN A 47 10.36 -1.54 4.00
N ILE A 48 11.21 -0.79 3.29
CA ILE A 48 11.88 -1.30 2.08
C ILE A 48 12.77 -2.51 2.43
N CYS A 49 13.57 -2.40 3.49
CA CYS A 49 14.43 -3.50 3.94
C CYS A 49 13.62 -4.76 4.27
N LEU A 50 12.52 -4.62 5.03
CA LEU A 50 11.62 -5.73 5.38
C LEU A 50 10.96 -6.35 4.14
N ASN A 51 10.54 -5.52 3.18
CA ASN A 51 9.95 -5.99 1.93
C ASN A 51 10.96 -6.83 1.11
N ASN A 52 12.22 -6.41 1.04
CA ASN A 52 13.27 -7.18 0.40
C ASN A 52 13.56 -8.49 1.16
N CYS A 53 13.63 -8.48 2.50
CA CYS A 53 13.77 -9.73 3.27
C CYS A 53 12.65 -10.73 2.96
N ALA A 54 11.40 -10.26 2.85
CA ALA A 54 10.27 -11.12 2.51
C ALA A 54 10.37 -11.66 1.07
N GLN A 55 10.86 -10.86 0.13
CA GLN A 55 11.10 -11.28 -1.24
C GLN A 55 12.21 -12.34 -1.32
N CYS A 56 13.36 -12.11 -0.67
CA CYS A 56 14.46 -13.07 -0.66
C CYS A 56 14.03 -14.39 0.00
N LYS A 57 13.25 -14.33 1.09
CA LYS A 57 12.67 -15.54 1.72
C LYS A 57 11.78 -16.34 0.76
N LYS A 58 11.01 -15.67 -0.12
CA LYS A 58 10.21 -16.34 -1.14
C LYS A 58 11.06 -16.98 -2.24
N MET A 59 12.17 -16.34 -2.63
CA MET A 59 13.09 -16.88 -3.66
C MET A 59 13.93 -18.05 -3.17
N PHE A 60 14.54 -17.91 -2.00
CA PHE A 60 15.52 -18.87 -1.47
C PHE A 60 14.91 -19.87 -0.49
N GLY A 61 13.64 -19.69 -0.09
CA GLY A 61 12.96 -20.59 0.82
C GLY A 61 13.70 -20.73 2.15
N ASP A 62 13.92 -21.96 2.60
CA ASP A 62 14.58 -22.25 3.88
C ASP A 62 16.09 -22.01 3.89
N TYR A 63 16.67 -21.82 2.71
CA TYR A 63 18.06 -21.39 2.59
C TYR A 63 18.28 -19.95 3.06
N PHE A 64 17.23 -19.13 3.13
CA PHE A 64 17.30 -17.74 3.59
C PHE A 64 16.67 -17.55 4.97
N GLN A 65 17.45 -16.98 5.88
CA GLN A 65 17.08 -16.65 7.25
C GLN A 65 16.32 -15.31 7.30
N GLY A 66 15.05 -15.34 6.87
CA GLY A 66 14.20 -14.14 6.82
C GLY A 66 14.03 -13.41 8.15
N GLN A 67 14.02 -14.15 9.28
CA GLN A 67 13.94 -13.56 10.61
C GLN A 67 15.19 -12.74 10.94
N THR A 68 16.38 -13.33 10.77
CA THR A 68 17.68 -12.65 10.98
C THR A 68 17.83 -11.42 10.10
N CYS A 69 17.35 -11.50 8.85
CA CYS A 69 17.29 -10.36 7.94
C CYS A 69 16.40 -9.24 8.49
N ALA A 70 15.18 -9.55 8.94
CA ALA A 70 14.25 -8.57 9.47
C ALA A 70 14.76 -7.91 10.77
N GLU A 71 15.38 -8.68 11.66
CA GLU A 71 16.01 -8.16 12.88
C GLU A 71 17.16 -7.19 12.54
N SER A 72 17.93 -7.49 11.50
CA SER A 72 18.98 -6.60 10.98
C SER A 72 18.41 -5.30 10.41
N CYS A 73 17.31 -5.37 9.66
CA CYS A 73 16.60 -4.18 9.16
C CYS A 73 16.19 -3.24 10.29
N LEU A 74 15.66 -3.78 11.39
CA LEU A 74 15.25 -2.99 12.56
C LEU A 74 16.47 -2.42 13.28
N LYS A 75 17.49 -3.25 13.52
CA LYS A 75 18.73 -2.86 14.22
C LYS A 75 19.44 -1.70 13.52
N PHE A 76 19.52 -1.73 12.19
CA PHE A 76 20.21 -0.72 11.39
C PHE A 76 19.28 0.32 10.79
N LYS A 77 18.00 0.34 11.16
CA LYS A 77 16.99 1.28 10.66
C LYS A 77 16.92 1.32 9.13
N GLY A 78 17.04 0.16 8.49
CA GLY A 78 16.97 0.02 7.03
C GLY A 78 18.17 0.59 6.25
N LYS A 79 19.28 0.94 6.91
CA LYS A 79 20.47 1.50 6.23
C LYS A 79 21.24 0.51 5.35
N ALA A 80 21.07 -0.79 5.60
CA ALA A 80 21.62 -1.87 4.80
C ALA A 80 20.47 -2.69 4.25
N ILE A 81 20.07 -2.42 3.00
CA ILE A 81 18.96 -3.08 2.34
C ILE A 81 19.52 -4.28 1.57
N PRO A 82 19.03 -5.50 1.82
CA PRO A 82 19.42 -6.66 1.03
C PRO A 82 18.86 -6.55 -0.38
N ASP A 83 19.64 -6.93 -1.37
CA ASP A 83 19.21 -7.13 -2.76
C ASP A 83 19.25 -8.63 -3.04
N CYS A 84 18.08 -9.20 -3.34
CA CYS A 84 17.95 -10.63 -3.51
C CYS A 84 18.69 -11.18 -4.75
N GLU A 85 19.05 -10.31 -5.69
CA GLU A 85 19.84 -10.67 -6.88
C GLU A 85 21.35 -10.50 -6.64
N ASP A 86 21.76 -9.73 -5.62
CA ASP A 86 23.15 -9.53 -5.23
C ASP A 86 23.55 -10.46 -4.08
N LEU A 87 24.10 -11.63 -4.41
CA LEU A 87 24.55 -12.66 -3.46
C LEU A 87 25.42 -12.10 -2.30
N PRO A 88 26.43 -11.24 -2.55
CA PRO A 88 27.17 -10.55 -1.49
C PRO A 88 26.30 -9.82 -0.46
N SER A 89 25.21 -9.17 -0.87
CA SER A 89 24.34 -8.42 0.03
C SER A 89 23.49 -9.31 0.95
N ILE A 90 23.19 -10.53 0.49
CA ILE A 90 22.38 -11.50 1.25
C ILE A 90 23.18 -12.62 1.90
N ALA A 91 24.47 -12.76 1.58
CA ALA A 91 25.36 -13.78 2.12
C ALA A 91 25.28 -13.94 3.66
N PRO A 92 25.16 -12.87 4.48
CA PRO A 92 25.01 -13.00 5.93
C PRO A 92 23.72 -13.69 6.39
N PHE A 93 22.72 -13.79 5.51
CA PHE A 93 21.40 -14.34 5.79
C PHE A 93 21.16 -15.70 5.11
N LEU A 94 22.15 -16.22 4.38
CA LEU A 94 22.07 -17.56 3.80
C LEU A 94 22.54 -18.58 4.83
N ASN A 95 21.76 -19.63 5.05
CA ASN A 95 22.25 -20.82 5.74
C ASN A 95 23.20 -21.56 4.80
N THR A 96 24.39 -21.93 5.26
CA THR A 96 25.09 -23.03 4.62
C THR A 96 24.25 -24.28 4.87
N LEU A 97 23.71 -24.90 3.82
CA LEU A 97 23.15 -26.24 3.96
C LEU A 97 24.27 -27.11 4.55
N GLU A 98 24.08 -27.57 5.77
CA GLU A 98 24.81 -28.72 6.29
C GLU A 98 24.39 -29.97 5.50
#